data_AF-A0A8S1QNH7-F1
#
_entry.id   AF-A0A8S1QNH7-F1
#
_cell.length_a   1.000
_cell.length_b   1.000
_cell.length_c   1.000
_cell.angle_alpha   90.00
_cell.angle_beta   90.00
_cell.angle_gamma   90.00
#
_symmetry.space_group_name_H-M   'P 1'
#
loop_
_entity.id
_entity.type
_entity.pdbx_description
1 polymer ?
#
loop_
_entity_poly.entity_id
_entity_poly.type
_entity_poly.pdbx_seq_one_letter_code
_entity_poly.pdbx_strand_id
1 'polypeptide(L)'
;MFVKTSFTLIILFTIAQIQITHQNCSSINEKIQRSIIRGNYQNVLNQNQGNLISSKNVIWFGGSIVGNFLRNAIYKVDGEIGFLFCSIGYSLKVDLLQKYELNTVKIWLWDGDYRFYNIKVFIKLGNTETKIYDSNQAQSIVTIKFPNQLVQSLRIYNTAGNTKEGGLQVIKVEAYYKFQ
;
A
#
# COMPACT_ATOMS: atom_id res chain seq x y z
N MET A 1 -50.82 30.96 32.30
CA MET A 1 -50.64 29.56 31.85
C MET A 1 -49.69 29.43 30.64
N PHE A 2 -48.70 30.33 30.42
CA PHE A 2 -47.87 30.38 29.21
C PHE A 2 -46.38 30.03 29.40
N VAL A 3 -45.93 29.78 30.64
CA VAL A 3 -44.50 29.61 30.96
C VAL A 3 -44.00 28.18 30.69
N LYS A 4 -44.86 27.17 30.79
CA LYS A 4 -44.48 25.75 30.63
C LYS A 4 -44.06 25.39 29.20
N THR A 5 -44.79 25.89 28.20
CA THR A 5 -44.54 25.59 26.77
C THR A 5 -43.21 26.15 26.27
N SER A 6 -42.82 27.35 26.72
CA SER A 6 -41.55 27.96 26.35
C SER A 6 -40.35 27.19 26.90
N PHE A 7 -40.44 26.71 28.15
CA PHE A 7 -39.39 25.91 28.78
C PHE A 7 -39.21 24.53 28.12
N THR A 8 -40.31 23.90 27.70
CA THR A 8 -40.25 22.60 27.00
C THR A 8 -39.62 22.75 25.62
N LEU A 9 -39.91 23.85 24.91
CA LEU A 9 -39.33 24.15 23.59
C LEU A 9 -37.82 24.37 23.66
N ILE A 10 -37.34 25.08 24.69
CA ILE A 10 -35.91 25.31 24.93
C ILE A 10 -35.18 23.98 25.21
N ILE A 11 -35.76 23.11 26.05
CA ILE A 11 -35.20 21.79 26.34
C ILE A 11 -35.15 20.92 25.08
N LEU A 12 -36.19 20.92 24.26
CA LEU A 12 -36.20 20.17 23.00
C LEU A 12 -35.13 20.70 22.03
N PHE A 13 -34.96 22.01 21.95
CA PHE A 13 -33.94 22.63 21.11
C PHE A 13 -32.52 22.28 21.60
N THR A 14 -32.24 22.32 22.90
CA THR A 14 -30.92 21.96 23.43
C THR A 14 -30.60 20.48 23.22
N ILE A 15 -31.57 19.58 23.42
CA ILE A 15 -31.42 18.15 23.13
C ILE A 15 -31.09 17.93 21.64
N ALA A 16 -31.79 18.62 20.72
CA ALA A 16 -31.52 18.53 19.29
C ALA A 16 -30.10 19.00 18.94
N GLN A 17 -29.64 20.12 19.51
CA GLN A 17 -28.27 20.62 19.30
C GLN A 17 -27.20 19.64 19.82
N ILE A 18 -27.43 19.00 20.98
CA ILE A 18 -26.54 17.98 21.54
C ILE A 18 -26.47 16.76 20.61
N GLN A 19 -27.61 16.29 20.11
CA GLN A 19 -27.66 15.15 19.19
C GLN A 19 -26.92 15.43 17.87
N ILE A 20 -27.11 16.61 17.28
CA ILE A 20 -26.41 17.04 16.05
C ILE A 20 -24.90 17.08 16.30
N THR A 21 -24.47 17.66 17.42
CA THR A 21 -23.05 17.76 17.78
C THR A 21 -22.43 16.38 17.95
N HIS A 22 -23.12 15.46 18.64
CA HIS A 22 -22.66 14.09 18.85
C HIS A 22 -22.54 13.32 17.52
N GLN A 23 -23.53 13.45 16.62
CA GLN A 23 -23.48 12.85 15.28
C GLN A 23 -22.30 13.38 14.47
N ASN A 24 -22.07 14.70 14.49
CA ASN A 24 -20.93 15.32 13.81
C ASN A 24 -19.59 14.79 14.36
N CYS A 25 -19.41 14.76 15.69
CA CYS A 25 -18.21 14.21 16.31
C CYS A 25 -17.98 12.73 15.97
N SER A 26 -19.04 11.92 15.97
CA SER A 26 -18.95 10.50 15.56
C SER A 26 -18.50 10.36 14.10
N SER A 27 -19.07 11.16 13.19
CA SER A 27 -18.70 11.14 11.77
C SER A 27 -17.26 11.60 11.53
N ILE A 28 -16.78 12.58 12.30
CA ILE A 28 -15.39 13.05 12.25
C ILE A 28 -14.45 11.96 12.75
N ASN A 29 -14.77 11.32 13.87
CA ASN A 29 -14.00 10.20 14.39
C ASN A 29 -13.94 9.04 13.39
N GLU A 30 -15.06 8.69 12.75
CA GLU A 30 -15.05 7.65 11.72
C GLU A 30 -14.16 8.01 10.53
N LYS A 31 -14.21 9.26 10.06
CA LYS A 31 -13.34 9.74 8.97
C LYS A 31 -11.85 9.66 9.35
N ILE A 32 -11.50 10.07 10.57
CA ILE A 32 -10.13 10.00 11.10
C ILE A 32 -9.68 8.55 11.22
N GLN A 33 -10.51 7.67 11.79
CA GLN A 33 -10.17 6.25 11.92
C GLN A 33 -9.97 5.61 10.54
N ARG A 34 -10.86 5.92 9.58
CA ARG A 34 -10.72 5.48 8.18
C ARG A 34 -9.43 6.00 7.54
N SER A 35 -9.05 7.25 7.77
CA SER A 35 -7.80 7.78 7.21
C SER A 35 -6.59 7.04 7.79
N ILE A 36 -6.57 6.76 9.10
CA ILE A 36 -5.48 6.03 9.77
C ILE A 36 -5.33 4.62 9.21
N ILE A 37 -6.42 3.85 9.13
CA ILE A 37 -6.35 2.49 8.56
C ILE A 37 -6.05 2.50 7.06
N ARG A 38 -6.24 3.62 6.36
CA ARG A 38 -5.85 3.80 4.95
C ARG A 38 -4.45 4.39 4.77
N GLY A 39 -3.66 4.46 5.85
CA GLY A 39 -2.30 5.00 5.81
C GLY A 39 -2.26 6.48 5.45
N ASN A 40 -3.29 7.24 5.84
CA ASN A 40 -3.53 8.63 5.46
C ASN A 40 -3.48 8.83 3.93
N TYR A 41 -3.91 7.83 3.17
CA TYR A 41 -3.92 7.83 1.70
C TYR A 41 -2.52 7.98 1.07
N GLN A 42 -1.48 7.67 1.83
CA GLN A 42 -0.09 7.67 1.38
C GLN A 42 0.37 6.25 1.08
N ASN A 43 1.52 6.15 0.40
CA ASN A 43 2.22 4.88 0.24
C ASN A 43 2.61 4.32 1.61
N VAL A 44 2.02 3.18 2.00
CA VAL A 44 2.34 2.50 3.26
C VAL A 44 3.61 1.64 3.16
N LEU A 45 4.10 1.41 1.95
CA LEU A 45 5.35 0.70 1.66
C LEU A 45 6.49 1.70 1.47
N ASN A 46 6.87 2.37 2.54
CA ASN A 46 7.88 3.42 2.50
C ASN A 46 8.96 3.24 3.58
N GLN A 47 10.16 3.74 3.31
CA GLN A 47 11.34 3.57 4.18
C GLN A 47 11.19 4.28 5.54
N ASN A 48 10.47 5.40 5.57
CA ASN A 48 10.33 6.21 6.78
C ASN A 48 9.27 5.67 7.75
N GLN A 49 8.37 4.80 7.27
CA GLN A 49 7.31 4.17 8.06
C GLN A 49 7.72 2.85 8.70
N GLY A 50 9.03 2.56 8.82
CA GLY A 50 9.53 1.47 9.66
C GLY A 50 9.07 0.08 9.27
N ASN A 51 8.63 -0.15 8.02
CA ASN A 51 8.22 -1.47 7.56
C ASN A 51 9.29 -2.51 7.91
N LEU A 52 8.89 -3.52 8.70
CA LEU A 52 9.78 -4.60 9.13
C LEU A 52 10.11 -5.45 7.92
N ILE A 53 11.26 -5.17 7.27
CA ILE A 53 11.80 -6.00 6.21
C ILE A 53 12.29 -7.32 6.83
N SER A 54 11.39 -8.28 6.96
CA SER A 54 11.66 -9.71 7.07
C SER A 54 11.57 -10.27 5.65
N SER A 55 12.60 -10.26 4.81
CA SER A 55 14.01 -10.64 4.99
C SER A 55 14.85 -9.94 3.92
N LYS A 56 16.07 -9.52 4.27
CA LYS A 56 17.06 -8.79 3.46
C LYS A 56 16.75 -7.32 3.17
N ASN A 57 17.21 -6.47 4.07
CA ASN A 57 17.71 -5.10 3.79
C ASN A 57 18.88 -5.08 2.75
N VAL A 58 19.04 -6.10 1.91
CA VAL A 58 20.21 -6.31 1.07
C VAL A 58 19.81 -7.11 -0.17
N ILE A 59 18.89 -6.57 -0.99
CA ILE A 59 19.06 -6.86 -2.42
C ILE A 59 20.11 -5.85 -2.87
N TRP A 60 21.25 -6.32 -3.36
CA TRP A 60 22.37 -5.46 -3.71
C TRP A 60 21.90 -4.48 -4.79
N PHE A 61 21.60 -3.24 -4.44
CA PHE A 61 21.29 -2.21 -5.42
C PHE A 61 22.60 -1.62 -5.92
N GLY A 62 22.69 -1.41 -7.24
CA GLY A 62 23.86 -0.77 -7.82
C GLY A 62 23.94 0.71 -7.47
N GLY A 63 25.18 1.18 -7.27
CA GLY A 63 25.55 2.59 -7.27
C GLY A 63 25.08 3.44 -6.10
N SER A 64 24.56 2.87 -5.01
CA SER A 64 24.38 3.58 -3.73
C SER A 64 23.95 2.64 -2.61
N ILE A 65 24.47 2.89 -1.40
CA ILE A 65 24.23 2.18 -0.13
C ILE A 65 22.75 2.33 0.35
N VAL A 66 21.91 3.07 -0.39
CA VAL A 66 20.53 3.43 0.00
C VAL A 66 19.47 2.80 -0.89
N GLY A 67 19.86 2.02 -1.91
CA GLY A 67 18.90 1.37 -2.79
C GLY A 67 18.06 0.33 -2.04
N ASN A 68 16.75 0.57 -1.96
CA ASN A 68 15.75 -0.43 -1.57
C ASN A 68 14.48 -0.20 -2.40
N PHE A 69 13.62 -1.21 -2.51
CA PHE A 69 12.37 -1.11 -3.27
C PHE A 69 11.26 -0.36 -2.49
N LEU A 70 11.50 0.03 -1.23
CA LEU A 70 10.61 0.84 -0.38
C LEU A 70 10.99 2.33 -0.39
N ARG A 71 11.89 2.76 -1.28
CA ARG A 71 12.36 4.15 -1.33
C ARG A 71 11.24 5.14 -1.61
N ASN A 72 11.26 6.26 -0.90
CA ASN A 72 10.23 7.29 -1.03
C ASN A 72 10.23 7.91 -2.44
N ALA A 73 11.41 8.19 -2.98
CA ALA A 73 11.57 8.83 -4.28
C ALA A 73 12.48 8.03 -5.22
N ILE A 74 12.17 8.13 -6.51
CA ILE A 74 12.96 7.58 -7.60
C ILE A 74 13.75 8.74 -8.19
N TYR A 75 15.00 8.93 -7.77
CA TYR A 75 15.81 10.08 -8.24
C TYR A 75 16.59 9.77 -9.52
N LYS A 76 17.09 8.54 -9.66
CA LYS A 76 17.74 8.03 -10.87
C LYS A 76 17.76 6.50 -10.82
N VAL A 77 17.39 5.85 -11.93
CA VAL A 77 17.52 4.40 -12.10
C VAL A 77 18.12 4.14 -13.47
N ASP A 78 19.32 3.57 -13.51
CA ASP A 78 20.03 3.19 -14.72
C ASP A 78 20.85 1.91 -14.45
N GLY A 79 21.73 1.52 -15.38
CA GLY A 79 22.57 0.32 -15.24
C GLY A 79 23.69 0.45 -14.20
N GLU A 80 23.81 1.59 -13.52
CA GLU A 80 24.82 1.88 -12.51
C GLU A 80 24.21 2.22 -11.15
N ILE A 81 23.03 2.86 -11.10
CA ILE A 81 22.39 3.41 -9.90
C ILE A 81 20.93 2.94 -9.79
N GLY A 82 20.51 2.54 -8.58
CA GLY A 82 19.09 2.41 -8.23
C GLY A 82 18.36 1.19 -8.82
N PHE A 83 19.09 0.34 -9.54
CA PHE A 83 18.66 -0.99 -10.03
C PHE A 83 19.17 -2.10 -9.13
N LEU A 84 18.60 -3.31 -9.25
CA LEU A 84 19.01 -4.49 -8.50
C LEU A 84 20.13 -5.23 -9.24
N PHE A 85 21.30 -5.40 -8.63
CA PHE A 85 22.36 -6.29 -9.13
C PHE A 85 21.99 -7.76 -9.01
N CYS A 86 21.23 -8.13 -7.97
CA CYS A 86 20.76 -9.49 -7.76
C CYS A 86 19.26 -9.58 -8.02
N SER A 87 18.87 -10.50 -8.88
CA SER A 87 17.47 -10.80 -9.15
C SER A 87 16.83 -11.63 -8.03
N ILE A 88 15.56 -11.40 -7.74
CA ILE A 88 14.77 -12.18 -6.77
C ILE A 88 14.39 -13.52 -7.43
N GLY A 89 14.91 -14.63 -6.90
CA GLY A 89 14.67 -15.96 -7.47
C GLY A 89 13.30 -16.56 -7.16
N TYR A 90 12.69 -16.26 -6.00
CA TYR A 90 11.43 -16.89 -5.57
C TYR A 90 10.33 -15.89 -5.24
N SER A 91 10.48 -15.10 -4.17
CA SER A 91 9.45 -14.15 -3.78
C SER A 91 10.00 -12.99 -2.97
N LEU A 92 9.38 -11.83 -3.16
CA LEU A 92 9.54 -10.67 -2.30
C LEU A 92 8.31 -10.56 -1.38
N LYS A 93 8.52 -10.63 -0.07
CA LYS A 93 7.45 -10.50 0.93
C LYS A 93 7.70 -9.25 1.77
N VAL A 94 6.65 -8.49 2.05
CA VAL A 94 6.67 -7.36 2.97
C VAL A 94 5.54 -7.52 3.99
N ASP A 95 5.88 -7.45 5.27
CA ASP A 95 4.92 -7.41 6.36
C ASP A 95 4.72 -5.95 6.78
N LEU A 96 3.47 -5.52 6.88
CA LEU A 96 3.10 -4.15 7.23
C LEU A 96 3.08 -3.99 8.75
N LEU A 97 3.43 -2.80 9.25
CA LEU A 97 3.43 -2.51 10.71
C LEU A 97 2.05 -2.58 11.35
N GLN A 98 1.00 -2.41 10.56
CA GLN A 98 -0.38 -2.60 10.97
C GLN A 98 -1.20 -3.11 9.78
N LYS A 99 -2.45 -3.46 10.05
CA LYS A 99 -3.40 -3.76 8.99
C LYS A 99 -3.83 -2.45 8.32
N TYR A 100 -3.73 -2.39 7.01
CA TYR A 100 -4.19 -1.24 6.23
C TYR A 100 -5.33 -1.63 5.29
N GLU A 101 -6.35 -0.79 5.16
CA GLU A 101 -7.33 -0.89 4.09
C GLU A 101 -6.70 -0.33 2.81
N LEU A 102 -6.42 -1.21 1.85
CA LEU A 102 -5.74 -0.90 0.59
C LEU A 102 -6.59 -1.34 -0.60
N ASN A 103 -6.33 -0.76 -1.76
CA ASN A 103 -6.98 -1.16 -3.01
C ASN A 103 -6.08 -0.98 -4.25
N THR A 104 -4.87 -0.47 -4.06
CA THR A 104 -3.92 -0.19 -5.12
C THR A 104 -2.54 -0.65 -4.71
N VAL A 105 -1.89 -1.43 -5.57
CA VAL A 105 -0.46 -1.77 -5.50
C VAL A 105 0.17 -1.32 -6.81
N LYS A 106 1.33 -0.68 -6.75
CA LYS A 106 2.10 -0.26 -7.91
C LYS A 106 3.51 -0.83 -7.83
N ILE A 107 3.97 -1.46 -8.90
CA ILE A 107 5.25 -2.15 -8.96
C ILE A 107 6.02 -1.58 -10.13
N TRP A 108 7.25 -1.15 -9.89
CA TRP A 108 8.21 -0.75 -10.91
C TRP A 108 9.15 -1.93 -11.11
N LEU A 109 9.15 -2.46 -12.32
CA LEU A 109 10.02 -3.50 -12.80
C LEU A 109 11.12 -2.84 -13.62
N TRP A 110 12.29 -3.48 -13.68
CA TRP A 110 13.37 -2.98 -14.52
C TRP A 110 12.97 -3.01 -16.00
N ASP A 111 13.14 -1.86 -16.67
CA ASP A 111 12.77 -1.63 -18.06
C ASP A 111 13.84 -0.88 -18.86
N GLY A 112 15.10 -0.91 -18.39
CA GLY A 112 16.24 -0.38 -19.16
C GLY A 112 16.52 -1.15 -20.45
N ASP A 113 15.80 -2.26 -20.70
CA ASP A 113 15.70 -2.90 -22.00
C ASP A 113 14.32 -3.54 -22.21
N TYR A 114 14.10 -4.14 -23.39
CA TYR A 114 12.88 -4.88 -23.68
C TYR A 114 12.87 -6.22 -22.97
N ARG A 115 12.11 -6.30 -21.86
CA ARG A 115 11.84 -7.54 -21.14
C ARG A 115 10.44 -7.59 -20.54
N PHE A 116 9.91 -8.80 -20.42
CA PHE A 116 8.66 -9.09 -19.72
C PHE A 116 8.92 -10.01 -18.54
N TYR A 117 8.13 -9.85 -17.48
CA TYR A 117 8.21 -10.60 -16.24
C TYR A 117 7.01 -11.52 -16.06
N ASN A 118 7.29 -12.71 -15.53
CA ASN A 118 6.31 -13.67 -15.07
C ASN A 118 6.13 -13.50 -13.56
N ILE A 119 5.03 -12.86 -13.14
CA ILE A 119 4.78 -12.54 -11.73
C ILE A 119 3.36 -12.85 -11.29
N LYS A 120 3.23 -13.22 -10.02
CA LYS A 120 1.96 -13.22 -9.28
C LYS A 120 2.07 -12.29 -8.08
N VAL A 121 1.01 -11.56 -7.76
CA VAL A 121 0.99 -10.67 -6.59
C VAL A 121 -0.13 -11.10 -5.67
N PHE A 122 0.19 -11.20 -4.39
CA PHE A 122 -0.71 -11.66 -3.34
C PHE A 122 -0.75 -10.66 -2.20
N ILE A 123 -1.93 -10.48 -1.63
CA ILE A 123 -2.14 -9.78 -0.35
C ILE A 123 -2.60 -10.79 0.70
N LYS A 124 -2.29 -10.56 1.97
CA LYS A 124 -2.64 -11.47 3.06
C LYS A 124 -3.33 -10.73 4.20
N LEU A 125 -4.31 -11.39 4.84
CA LEU A 125 -4.94 -10.99 6.10
C LEU A 125 -5.19 -12.24 6.95
N GLY A 126 -4.68 -12.26 8.19
CA GLY A 126 -4.70 -13.46 9.03
C GLY A 126 -4.05 -14.65 8.32
N ASN A 127 -4.79 -15.73 8.13
CA ASN A 127 -4.35 -16.93 7.43
C ASN A 127 -4.75 -16.95 5.93
N THR A 128 -5.51 -15.96 5.47
CA THR A 128 -6.02 -15.89 4.11
C THR A 128 -5.07 -15.10 3.23
N GLU A 129 -4.59 -15.73 2.16
CA GLU A 129 -3.81 -15.09 1.11
C GLU A 129 -4.65 -15.02 -0.18
N THR A 130 -4.73 -13.85 -0.79
CA THR A 130 -5.55 -13.56 -1.96
C THR A 130 -4.65 -13.11 -3.10
N LYS A 131 -4.72 -13.78 -4.25
CA LYS A 131 -4.03 -13.37 -5.48
C LYS A 131 -4.76 -12.18 -6.09
N ILE A 132 -4.06 -11.06 -6.28
CA ILE A 132 -4.61 -9.83 -6.87
C ILE A 132 -4.07 -9.55 -8.27
N TYR A 133 -3.04 -10.27 -8.70
CA TYR A 133 -2.46 -10.13 -10.03
C TYR A 133 -1.75 -11.42 -10.46
N ASP A 134 -1.82 -11.73 -11.75
CA ASP A 134 -1.19 -12.89 -12.39
C ASP A 134 -0.88 -12.50 -13.84
N SER A 135 0.39 -12.42 -14.20
CA SER A 135 0.79 -12.01 -15.54
C SER A 135 2.09 -12.69 -15.95
N ASN A 136 2.16 -13.05 -17.23
CA ASN A 136 3.37 -13.50 -17.92
C ASN A 136 3.98 -12.40 -18.82
N GLN A 137 3.40 -11.21 -18.81
CA GLN A 137 3.76 -10.08 -19.67
C GLN A 137 3.87 -8.77 -18.88
N ALA A 138 4.21 -8.84 -17.58
CA ALA A 138 4.40 -7.64 -16.77
C ALA A 138 5.66 -6.88 -17.21
N GLN A 139 5.58 -5.56 -17.37
CA GLN A 139 6.69 -4.73 -17.85
C GLN A 139 6.61 -3.33 -17.24
N SER A 140 7.76 -2.66 -17.11
CA SER A 140 7.87 -1.27 -16.63
C SER A 140 7.08 -1.03 -15.35
N ILE A 141 5.94 -0.34 -15.43
CA ILE A 141 5.15 0.04 -14.26
C ILE A 141 3.81 -0.70 -14.30
N VAL A 142 3.62 -1.62 -13.36
CA VAL A 142 2.38 -2.37 -13.19
C VAL A 142 1.56 -1.73 -12.07
N THR A 143 0.39 -1.19 -12.42
CA THR A 143 -0.58 -0.69 -11.44
C THR A 143 -1.72 -1.70 -11.30
N ILE A 144 -1.85 -2.28 -10.11
CA ILE A 144 -2.82 -3.31 -9.78
C ILE A 144 -3.90 -2.68 -8.91
N LYS A 145 -5.14 -2.66 -9.42
CA LYS A 145 -6.32 -2.28 -8.64
C LYS A 145 -7.03 -3.55 -8.17
N PHE A 146 -7.48 -3.56 -6.93
CA PHE A 146 -8.25 -4.66 -6.34
C PHE A 146 -9.34 -4.08 -5.42
N PRO A 147 -10.36 -4.86 -5.02
CA PRO A 147 -11.38 -4.38 -4.08
C PRO A 147 -10.77 -3.88 -2.77
N ASN A 148 -11.44 -2.93 -2.10
CA ASN A 148 -10.99 -2.42 -0.80
C ASN A 148 -10.89 -3.59 0.19
N GLN A 149 -9.68 -3.83 0.70
CA GLN A 149 -9.41 -4.97 1.56
C GLN A 149 -8.41 -4.60 2.65
N LEU A 150 -8.62 -5.12 3.87
CA LEU A 150 -7.61 -5.06 4.92
C LEU A 150 -6.45 -5.99 4.55
N VAL A 151 -5.23 -5.44 4.57
CA VAL A 151 -3.98 -6.10 4.17
C VAL A 151 -3.00 -5.97 5.32
N GLN A 152 -2.35 -7.07 5.66
CA GLN A 152 -1.25 -7.11 6.64
C GLN A 152 0.10 -7.46 6.00
N SER A 153 0.08 -8.06 4.80
CA SER A 153 1.30 -8.43 4.07
C SER A 153 1.07 -8.45 2.57
N LEU A 154 2.11 -8.13 1.81
CA LEU A 154 2.19 -8.19 0.36
C LEU A 154 3.26 -9.20 -0.05
N ARG A 155 2.99 -10.02 -1.05
CA ARG A 155 3.97 -10.94 -1.65
C ARG A 155 3.97 -10.81 -3.18
N ILE A 156 5.12 -10.52 -3.75
CA ILE A 156 5.38 -10.55 -5.20
C ILE A 156 6.17 -11.83 -5.48
N TYR A 157 5.56 -12.73 -6.24
CA TYR A 157 6.09 -14.06 -6.52
C TYR A 157 6.65 -14.11 -7.94
N ASN A 158 7.92 -14.50 -8.05
CA ASN A 158 8.57 -14.80 -9.32
C ASN A 158 8.13 -16.19 -9.78
N THR A 159 7.32 -16.28 -10.84
CA THR A 159 6.81 -17.57 -11.30
C THR A 159 7.77 -18.27 -12.25
N ALA A 160 8.45 -17.52 -13.12
CA ALA A 160 9.34 -18.07 -14.15
C ALA A 160 10.39 -17.06 -14.64
N GLY A 161 10.75 -16.05 -13.84
CA GLY A 161 11.73 -15.04 -14.22
C GLY A 161 11.19 -14.03 -15.23
N ASN A 162 12.06 -13.62 -16.13
CA ASN A 162 11.79 -12.69 -17.22
C ASN A 162 12.37 -13.21 -18.54
N THR A 163 12.11 -12.49 -19.65
CA THR A 163 12.56 -12.90 -20.99
C THR A 163 14.08 -12.87 -21.22
N LYS A 164 14.87 -12.38 -20.27
CA LYS A 164 16.34 -12.34 -20.30
C LYS A 164 16.98 -13.33 -19.31
N GLU A 165 16.39 -13.52 -18.15
CA GLU A 165 16.96 -14.36 -17.07
C GLU A 165 15.89 -14.90 -16.10
N GLY A 166 16.25 -15.87 -15.26
CA GLY A 166 15.32 -16.57 -14.36
C GLY A 166 14.81 -15.79 -13.14
N GLY A 167 15.18 -14.51 -13.00
CA GLY A 167 14.91 -13.74 -11.80
C GLY A 167 14.00 -12.53 -12.00
N LEU A 168 13.51 -11.99 -10.88
CA LEU A 168 12.64 -10.82 -10.83
C LEU A 168 13.44 -9.58 -10.37
N GLN A 169 13.38 -8.47 -11.12
CA GLN A 169 13.98 -7.20 -10.73
C GLN A 169 12.89 -6.16 -10.43
N VAL A 170 12.64 -5.95 -9.14
CA VAL A 170 11.74 -4.91 -8.61
C VAL A 170 12.53 -3.65 -8.22
N ILE A 171 12.31 -2.57 -8.95
CA ILE A 171 12.87 -1.25 -8.69
C ILE A 171 12.22 -0.60 -7.47
N LYS A 172 10.88 -0.63 -7.41
CA LYS A 172 10.09 0.01 -6.37
C LYS A 172 8.74 -0.67 -6.22
N VAL A 173 8.18 -0.62 -5.02
CA VAL A 173 6.81 -1.05 -4.72
C VAL A 173 6.11 0.04 -3.91
N GLU A 174 4.86 0.34 -4.27
CA GLU A 174 3.96 1.16 -3.48
C GLU A 174 2.66 0.40 -3.21
N ALA A 175 2.06 0.64 -2.06
CA ALA A 175 0.71 0.19 -1.77
C ALA A 175 -0.03 1.30 -1.02
N TYR A 176 -1.26 1.60 -1.44
CA TYR A 176 -2.05 2.69 -0.89
C TYR A 176 -3.54 2.50 -1.18
N TYR A 177 -4.35 3.29 -0.47
CA TYR A 177 -5.75 3.46 -0.80
C TYR A 177 -5.92 4.59 -1.83
N LYS A 178 -6.57 4.29 -2.95
CA LYS A 178 -6.93 5.27 -3.98
C LYS A 178 -8.44 5.41 -4.09
N PHE A 179 -8.96 6.64 -4.09
CA PHE A 179 -10.36 6.87 -4.39
C PHE A 179 -10.68 6.39 -5.81
N GLN A 180 -11.81 5.69 -5.97
CA GLN A 180 -12.29 5.18 -7.25
C GLN A 180 -13.05 6.25 -8.01
#